data_AF-A0A1Y2LJD3-F1
#
_entry.id   AF-A0A1Y2LJD3-F1
#
_cell.length_a   1.000
_cell.length_b   1.000
_cell.length_c   1.000
_cell.angle_alpha   90.00
_cell.angle_beta   90.00
_cell.angle_gamma   90.00
#
_symmetry.space_group_name_H-M   'P 1'
#
loop_
_entity.id
_entity.type
_entity.pdbx_description
1 polymer ?
#
loop_
_entity_poly.entity_id
_entity_poly.type
_entity_poly.pdbx_seq_one_letter_code
_entity_poly.pdbx_strand_id
1 'polypeptide(L)'
;MAGDITSFSIGGKPKPGLIGGLTSSLGLFGEGQGLSASHNRFEADASPFRNDLYVTGDPVSLNVARFEKFVAMPKGPNGYDITVMSKWRGACFNDSISTNGHFFTGPLTHLAVNAAAHAFTYRFFGNWSAENPGEGYLDLETLKSFEGVTGEPGNFEWKQGRERIPENWHRRPIGDDYTLVSLNSDALYAITTEPYIIAIGGNTGEPNTFTGVNVGDLTDGVFNFKTLTEGNNLACLAFQAVSLGAPDIVRGGLLGSLVGKALQTLTDALSPVLDTFNCPQLVKYDASLLKAFPGAGSGL
;
A
#
# COMPACT_ATOMS: atom_id res chain seq x y z
N MET A 1 8.13 8.17 -11.25
CA MET A 1 8.17 8.35 -9.78
C MET A 1 6.98 9.20 -9.37
N ALA A 2 6.35 8.94 -8.22
CA ALA A 2 5.22 9.74 -7.75
C ALA A 2 5.62 11.19 -7.41
N GLY A 3 6.87 11.38 -6.98
CA GLY A 3 7.47 12.66 -6.65
C GLY A 3 8.89 12.81 -7.21
N ASP A 4 9.55 13.90 -6.82
CA ASP A 4 10.91 14.29 -7.22
C ASP A 4 11.91 14.28 -6.04
N ILE A 5 11.64 13.44 -5.03
CA ILE A 5 12.36 13.34 -3.73
C ILE A 5 12.10 14.52 -2.78
N THR A 6 11.82 15.71 -3.29
CA THR A 6 11.52 16.90 -2.46
C THR A 6 10.04 17.20 -2.30
N SER A 7 9.24 16.72 -3.26
CA SER A 7 7.79 16.93 -3.31
C SER A 7 7.11 15.76 -4.03
N PHE A 8 5.82 15.57 -3.76
CA PHE A 8 4.98 14.62 -4.50
C PHE A 8 3.54 15.14 -4.59
N SER A 9 2.80 14.67 -5.60
CA SER A 9 1.36 14.92 -5.71
C SER A 9 0.59 13.75 -5.12
N ILE A 10 -0.41 14.04 -4.27
CA ILE A 10 -1.33 13.04 -3.73
C ILE A 10 -2.34 12.50 -4.77
N GLY A 11 -2.36 13.08 -5.97
CA GLY A 11 -3.21 12.66 -7.09
C GLY A 11 -2.40 12.47 -8.38
N GLY A 12 -2.88 13.05 -9.49
CA GLY A 12 -2.20 12.98 -10.79
C GLY A 12 -1.00 13.93 -10.94
N LYS A 13 -0.43 13.97 -12.16
CA LYS A 13 0.75 14.79 -12.49
C LYS A 13 0.53 16.27 -12.09
N PRO A 14 1.44 16.88 -11.30
CA PRO A 14 1.35 18.30 -10.97
C PRO A 14 1.32 19.17 -12.23
N LYS A 15 0.52 20.24 -12.22
CA LYS A 15 0.56 21.24 -13.29
C LYS A 15 1.92 21.97 -13.29
N PRO A 16 2.48 22.36 -14.44
CA PRO A 16 3.72 23.15 -14.48
C PRO A 16 3.52 24.51 -13.78
N GLY A 17 4.12 24.75 -12.60
CA GLY A 17 4.03 26.04 -11.89
C GLY A 17 4.53 26.13 -10.43
N LEU A 18 5.16 27.27 -10.14
CA LEU A 18 5.86 27.83 -8.95
C LEU A 18 6.86 26.99 -8.12
N ILE A 19 6.60 25.72 -7.81
CA ILE A 19 7.53 24.90 -7.01
C ILE A 19 8.17 23.79 -7.85
N GLY A 20 7.40 23.17 -8.75
CA GLY A 20 7.91 22.11 -9.63
C GLY A 20 8.90 22.62 -10.69
N GLY A 21 8.84 23.91 -11.05
CA GLY A 21 9.65 24.46 -12.15
C GLY A 21 11.13 24.68 -11.84
N LEU A 22 11.56 24.75 -10.57
CA LEU A 22 12.98 24.94 -10.24
C LEU A 22 13.74 23.62 -10.02
N THR A 23 13.06 22.55 -9.58
CA THR A 23 13.65 21.21 -9.42
C THR A 23 13.52 20.37 -10.70
N SER A 24 12.43 20.53 -11.46
CA SER A 24 12.24 19.84 -12.74
C SER A 24 13.03 20.45 -13.90
N SER A 25 13.34 21.75 -13.86
CA SER A 25 14.05 22.45 -14.95
C SER A 25 15.52 22.04 -15.12
N LEU A 26 16.09 21.33 -14.14
CA LEU A 26 17.41 20.70 -14.30
C LEU A 26 17.33 19.31 -14.94
N GLY A 27 16.14 18.71 -15.12
CA GLY A 27 15.97 17.39 -15.75
C GLY A 27 16.68 16.24 -15.02
N LEU A 28 17.20 16.47 -13.81
CA LEU A 28 18.18 15.62 -13.15
C LEU A 28 17.59 14.43 -12.38
N PHE A 29 16.32 14.52 -11.94
CA PHE A 29 15.66 13.51 -11.09
C PHE A 29 14.34 12.96 -11.67
N GLY A 30 14.02 13.30 -12.93
CA GLY A 30 12.74 12.97 -13.56
C GLY A 30 11.58 13.83 -13.04
N GLU A 31 10.47 13.84 -13.77
CA GLU A 31 9.28 14.59 -13.36
C GLU A 31 8.38 13.72 -12.45
N GLY A 32 7.97 14.26 -11.30
CA GLY A 32 6.95 13.64 -10.45
C GLY A 32 5.63 13.48 -11.20
N GLN A 33 5.10 12.25 -11.25
CA GLN A 33 3.86 11.92 -11.96
C GLN A 33 2.63 11.82 -11.03
N GLY A 34 2.84 11.97 -9.71
CA GLY A 34 1.81 11.81 -8.69
C GLY A 34 1.52 10.35 -8.31
N LEU A 35 0.81 10.15 -7.20
CA LEU A 35 0.41 8.83 -6.71
C LEU A 35 -0.44 8.05 -7.73
N SER A 36 -1.28 8.72 -8.51
CA SER A 36 -2.11 8.05 -9.52
C SER A 36 -1.32 7.40 -10.65
N ALA A 37 -0.04 7.74 -10.82
CA ALA A 37 0.86 7.17 -11.83
C ALA A 37 1.98 6.33 -11.18
N SER A 38 1.71 5.78 -10.00
CA SER A 38 2.67 5.01 -9.20
C SER A 38 2.31 3.53 -9.09
N HIS A 39 1.53 3.01 -10.03
CA HIS A 39 1.06 1.62 -10.03
C HIS A 39 2.21 0.62 -9.81
N ASN A 40 1.99 -0.29 -8.86
CA ASN A 40 2.93 -1.27 -8.32
C ASN A 40 4.31 -0.73 -7.91
N ARG A 41 4.35 0.56 -7.55
CA ARG A 41 5.45 1.24 -6.84
C ARG A 41 4.98 1.85 -5.51
N PHE A 42 3.75 2.35 -5.48
CA PHE A 42 3.07 2.79 -4.26
C PHE A 42 1.57 2.52 -4.37
N GLU A 43 0.89 3.07 -5.39
CA GLU A 43 -0.46 2.61 -5.75
C GLU A 43 -0.40 1.11 -6.10
N ALA A 44 -1.36 0.33 -5.61
CA ALA A 44 -1.29 -1.12 -5.60
C ALA A 44 -2.66 -1.74 -5.87
N ASP A 45 -2.62 -2.90 -6.52
CA ASP A 45 -3.80 -3.76 -6.73
C ASP A 45 -4.44 -4.18 -5.40
N ALA A 46 -5.67 -4.71 -5.50
CA ALA A 46 -6.49 -5.18 -4.39
C ALA A 46 -6.76 -4.08 -3.35
N SER A 47 -6.89 -2.83 -3.81
CA SER A 47 -7.23 -1.68 -2.95
C SER A 47 -8.61 -1.84 -2.30
N PRO A 48 -8.86 -1.28 -1.08
CA PRO A 48 -10.11 -1.50 -0.36
C PRO A 48 -11.36 -1.08 -1.16
N PHE A 49 -11.32 0.07 -1.83
CA PHE A 49 -12.49 0.65 -2.52
C PHE A 49 -12.19 1.20 -3.91
N ARG A 50 -10.99 0.99 -4.45
CA ARG A 50 -10.58 1.43 -5.79
C ARG A 50 -10.37 0.22 -6.68
N ASN A 51 -10.41 0.42 -7.99
CA ASN A 51 -10.15 -0.64 -8.95
C ASN A 51 -8.65 -0.89 -9.11
N ASP A 52 -8.32 -2.09 -9.56
CA ASP A 52 -7.00 -2.37 -10.11
C ASP A 52 -6.83 -1.66 -11.46
N LEU A 53 -5.68 -1.03 -11.68
CA LEU A 53 -5.40 -0.25 -12.90
C LEU A 53 -5.66 -1.07 -14.17
N TYR A 54 -5.22 -2.32 -14.21
CA TYR A 54 -5.31 -3.16 -15.41
C TYR A 54 -6.71 -3.73 -15.69
N VAL A 55 -7.67 -3.55 -14.78
CA VAL A 55 -9.06 -3.99 -14.98
C VAL A 55 -9.90 -2.89 -15.62
N THR A 56 -9.75 -1.64 -15.15
CA THR A 56 -10.61 -0.53 -15.57
C THR A 56 -9.88 0.61 -16.27
N GLY A 57 -8.56 0.68 -16.16
CA GLY A 57 -7.76 1.84 -16.56
C GLY A 57 -7.83 3.02 -15.57
N ASP A 58 -8.57 2.87 -14.46
CA ASP A 58 -8.79 3.92 -13.46
C ASP A 58 -8.59 3.38 -12.04
N PRO A 59 -7.39 3.57 -11.45
CA PRO A 59 -7.08 3.17 -10.08
C PRO A 59 -7.44 4.24 -9.05
N VAL A 60 -8.03 5.37 -9.46
CA VAL A 60 -8.25 6.54 -8.61
C VAL A 60 -9.70 6.60 -8.14
N SER A 61 -10.64 6.39 -9.06
CA SER A 61 -12.06 6.51 -8.73
C SER A 61 -12.53 5.40 -7.78
N LEU A 62 -13.35 5.79 -6.80
CA LEU A 62 -13.98 4.81 -5.92
C LEU A 62 -14.94 3.92 -6.75
N ASN A 63 -14.80 2.61 -6.57
CA ASN A 63 -15.71 1.63 -7.13
C ASN A 63 -16.91 1.47 -6.20
N VAL A 64 -18.04 2.05 -6.60
CA VAL A 64 -19.31 2.00 -5.85
C VAL A 64 -19.75 0.55 -5.61
N ALA A 65 -19.75 -0.32 -6.63
CA ALA A 65 -20.15 -1.72 -6.46
C ALA A 65 -19.27 -2.48 -5.45
N ARG A 66 -17.97 -2.17 -5.38
CA ARG A 66 -17.03 -2.72 -4.39
C ARG A 66 -17.33 -2.16 -2.99
N PHE A 67 -17.61 -0.87 -2.88
CA PHE A 67 -18.05 -0.25 -1.63
C PHE A 67 -19.37 -0.85 -1.12
N GLU A 68 -20.37 -1.06 -1.99
CA GLU A 68 -21.61 -1.79 -1.67
C GLU A 68 -21.33 -3.17 -1.07
N LYS A 69 -20.44 -3.95 -1.72
CA LYS A 69 -20.05 -5.30 -1.23
C LYS A 69 -19.46 -5.24 0.17
N PHE A 70 -18.58 -4.27 0.43
CA PHE A 70 -17.98 -4.08 1.76
C PHE A 70 -19.03 -3.69 2.81
N VAL A 71 -19.88 -2.70 2.50
CA VAL A 71 -20.89 -2.20 3.45
C VAL A 71 -21.88 -3.29 3.86
N ALA A 72 -22.13 -4.25 2.97
CA ALA A 72 -22.97 -5.42 3.24
C ALA A 72 -22.32 -6.48 4.15
N MET A 73 -21.02 -6.38 4.45
CA MET A 73 -20.36 -7.32 5.36
C MET A 73 -20.87 -7.17 6.80
N PRO A 74 -20.94 -8.27 7.58
CA PRO A 74 -21.21 -8.19 9.00
C PRO A 74 -20.18 -7.31 9.72
N LYS A 75 -20.65 -6.37 10.54
CA LYS A 75 -19.78 -5.53 11.37
C LYS A 75 -19.14 -6.35 12.49
N GLY A 76 -17.93 -5.96 12.87
CA GLY A 76 -17.25 -6.43 14.06
C GLY A 76 -17.68 -5.68 15.32
N PRO A 77 -17.07 -5.99 16.48
CA PRO A 77 -17.34 -5.31 17.74
C PRO A 77 -17.24 -3.77 17.67
N ASN A 78 -16.31 -3.25 16.87
CA ASN A 78 -16.04 -1.82 16.75
C ASN A 78 -16.45 -1.25 15.37
N GLY A 79 -17.50 -1.83 14.77
CA GLY A 79 -18.01 -1.42 13.46
C GLY A 79 -17.22 -2.08 12.33
N TYR A 80 -16.69 -1.29 11.41
CA TYR A 80 -15.80 -1.76 10.34
C TYR A 80 -14.35 -1.91 10.85
N ASP A 81 -14.14 -2.79 11.83
CA ASP A 81 -12.87 -2.96 12.53
C ASP A 81 -11.90 -3.95 11.84
N ILE A 82 -10.81 -4.31 12.51
CA ILE A 82 -9.78 -5.23 12.00
C ILE A 82 -10.36 -6.58 11.56
N THR A 83 -11.41 -7.08 12.21
CA THR A 83 -12.02 -8.38 11.89
C THR A 83 -12.75 -8.32 10.55
N VAL A 84 -13.33 -7.16 10.22
CA VAL A 84 -14.01 -6.91 8.94
C VAL A 84 -12.99 -6.59 7.87
N MET A 85 -12.04 -5.68 8.15
CA MET A 85 -11.05 -5.22 7.19
C MET A 85 -10.07 -6.33 6.78
N SER A 86 -9.75 -7.28 7.66
CA SER A 86 -8.92 -8.44 7.31
C SER A 86 -9.61 -9.36 6.31
N LYS A 87 -10.88 -9.70 6.57
CA LYS A 87 -11.71 -10.48 5.64
C LYS A 87 -11.89 -9.75 4.32
N TRP A 88 -12.11 -8.43 4.38
CA TRP A 88 -12.25 -7.61 3.19
C TRP A 88 -10.97 -7.57 2.35
N ARG A 89 -9.81 -7.47 2.99
CA ARG A 89 -8.51 -7.58 2.31
C ARG A 89 -8.36 -8.92 1.60
N GLY A 90 -8.76 -10.01 2.25
CA GLY A 90 -8.81 -11.35 1.65
C GLY A 90 -9.75 -11.43 0.44
N ALA A 91 -10.94 -10.83 0.54
CA ALA A 91 -11.90 -10.74 -0.56
C ALA A 91 -11.34 -9.92 -1.75
N CYS A 92 -10.72 -8.77 -1.47
CA CYS A 92 -10.09 -7.93 -2.49
C CYS A 92 -8.95 -8.67 -3.21
N PHE A 93 -8.13 -9.41 -2.46
CA PHE A 93 -7.05 -10.24 -3.01
C PHE A 93 -7.59 -11.30 -3.98
N ASN A 94 -8.64 -12.03 -3.58
CA ASN A 94 -9.24 -13.06 -4.44
C ASN A 94 -9.97 -12.46 -5.65
N ASP A 95 -10.61 -11.30 -5.51
CA ASP A 95 -11.23 -10.57 -6.62
C ASP A 95 -10.17 -10.20 -7.66
N SER A 96 -9.03 -9.65 -7.23
CA SER A 96 -7.92 -9.33 -8.12
C SER A 96 -7.31 -10.57 -8.80
N ILE A 97 -7.13 -11.69 -8.08
CA ILE A 97 -6.72 -12.96 -8.71
C ILE A 97 -7.68 -13.34 -9.82
N SER A 98 -8.99 -13.26 -9.57
CA SER A 98 -10.00 -13.80 -10.49
C SER A 98 -10.38 -12.89 -11.65
N THR A 99 -10.01 -11.60 -11.60
CA THR A 99 -10.43 -10.59 -12.59
C THR A 99 -9.29 -9.86 -13.28
N ASN A 100 -8.11 -9.77 -12.66
CA ASN A 100 -7.00 -8.97 -13.16
C ASN A 100 -5.84 -9.87 -13.62
N GLY A 101 -5.68 -10.10 -14.93
CA GLY A 101 -4.55 -10.90 -15.45
C GLY A 101 -3.16 -10.32 -15.18
N HIS A 102 -3.10 -9.06 -14.74
CA HIS A 102 -1.89 -8.35 -14.34
C HIS A 102 -1.84 -8.13 -12.82
N PHE A 103 -2.64 -8.85 -12.02
CA PHE A 103 -2.58 -8.73 -10.56
C PHE A 103 -1.18 -9.02 -10.06
N PHE A 104 -0.62 -8.13 -9.23
CA PHE A 104 0.71 -8.30 -8.65
C PHE A 104 0.75 -7.94 -7.16
N THR A 105 1.43 -8.78 -6.39
CA THR A 105 1.63 -8.64 -4.95
C THR A 105 3.12 -8.56 -4.64
N GLY A 106 3.69 -7.35 -4.72
CA GLY A 106 5.11 -7.10 -4.43
C GLY A 106 5.41 -6.98 -2.93
N PRO A 107 6.68 -7.18 -2.48
CA PRO A 107 7.01 -7.11 -1.06
C PRO A 107 6.62 -5.79 -0.39
N LEU A 108 6.94 -4.64 -1.00
CA LEU A 108 6.55 -3.34 -0.47
C LEU A 108 5.05 -3.07 -0.66
N THR A 109 4.57 -3.18 -1.91
CA THR A 109 3.22 -2.76 -2.28
C THR A 109 2.15 -3.60 -1.62
N HIS A 110 2.39 -4.90 -1.40
CA HIS A 110 1.42 -5.80 -0.80
C HIS A 110 1.55 -5.92 0.72
N LEU A 111 2.76 -6.17 1.23
CA LEU A 111 2.94 -6.45 2.66
C LEU A 111 2.90 -5.20 3.53
N ALA A 112 3.22 -4.02 2.97
CA ALA A 112 3.16 -2.75 3.68
C ALA A 112 2.08 -1.83 3.14
N VAL A 113 2.09 -1.45 1.85
CA VAL A 113 1.20 -0.38 1.36
C VAL A 113 -0.26 -0.82 1.30
N ASN A 114 -0.57 -1.98 0.71
CA ASN A 114 -1.92 -2.55 0.68
C ASN A 114 -2.41 -2.89 2.08
N ALA A 115 -1.54 -3.46 2.94
CA ALA A 115 -1.86 -3.71 4.34
C ALA A 115 -2.22 -2.42 5.09
N ALA A 116 -1.44 -1.36 4.89
CA ALA A 116 -1.69 -0.04 5.46
C ALA A 116 -2.99 0.56 4.95
N ALA A 117 -3.29 0.46 3.64
CA ALA A 117 -4.54 0.99 3.09
C ALA A 117 -5.78 0.38 3.77
N HIS A 118 -5.77 -0.92 4.07
CA HIS A 118 -6.85 -1.58 4.81
C HIS A 118 -6.84 -1.23 6.30
N ALA A 119 -5.65 -1.17 6.92
CA ALA A 119 -5.54 -0.88 8.35
C ALA A 119 -5.93 0.57 8.67
N PHE A 120 -5.47 1.51 7.85
CA PHE A 120 -5.72 2.93 8.02
C PHE A 120 -7.20 3.27 7.89
N THR A 121 -7.97 2.55 7.06
CA THR A 121 -9.43 2.73 6.97
C THR A 121 -10.04 2.70 8.37
N TYR A 122 -9.83 1.66 9.16
CA TYR A 122 -10.47 1.59 10.48
C TYR A 122 -9.69 2.31 11.57
N ARG A 123 -8.35 2.28 11.53
CA ARG A 123 -7.50 2.90 12.56
C ARG A 123 -7.55 4.43 12.54
N PHE A 124 -7.74 5.03 11.35
CA PHE A 124 -7.77 6.48 11.19
C PHE A 124 -9.12 7.05 10.83
N PHE A 125 -10.07 6.29 10.27
CA PHE A 125 -11.43 6.82 10.08
C PHE A 125 -12.31 6.57 11.30
N GLY A 126 -12.02 5.58 12.15
CA GLY A 126 -12.79 5.34 13.37
C GLY A 126 -12.89 6.60 14.24
N ASN A 127 -14.03 6.84 14.87
CA ASN A 127 -14.26 7.95 15.80
C ASN A 127 -13.81 7.54 17.21
N TRP A 128 -12.91 8.32 17.80
CA TRP A 128 -12.29 8.07 19.11
C TRP A 128 -12.89 8.96 20.21
N SER A 129 -14.21 9.15 20.16
CA SER A 129 -14.93 9.91 21.17
C SER A 129 -14.90 9.19 22.52
N ALA A 130 -15.26 9.88 23.60
CA ALA A 130 -15.27 9.30 24.95
C ALA A 130 -16.24 8.10 25.08
N GLU A 131 -17.24 8.02 24.21
CA GLU A 131 -18.20 6.90 24.13
C GLU A 131 -17.61 5.66 23.42
N ASN A 132 -16.52 5.84 22.67
CA ASN A 132 -15.81 4.78 21.95
C ASN A 132 -14.33 4.70 22.38
N PRO A 133 -14.04 4.46 23.67
CA PRO A 133 -12.67 4.39 24.15
C PRO A 133 -11.96 3.15 23.58
N GLY A 134 -10.63 3.18 23.48
CA GLY A 134 -9.84 2.01 23.12
C GLY A 134 -9.42 1.96 21.65
N GLU A 135 -10.23 1.44 20.74
CA GLU A 135 -9.85 1.25 19.32
C GLU A 135 -10.57 2.18 18.33
N GLY A 136 -11.41 3.09 18.84
CA GLY A 136 -12.35 3.88 18.05
C GLY A 136 -13.49 3.03 17.46
N TYR A 137 -14.51 3.68 16.90
CA TYR A 137 -15.62 3.01 16.24
C TYR A 137 -15.78 3.55 14.81
N LEU A 138 -15.74 2.67 13.80
CA LEU A 138 -15.98 3.05 12.42
C LEU A 138 -17.38 2.63 11.96
N ASP A 139 -18.29 3.59 11.90
CA ASP A 139 -19.62 3.40 11.32
C ASP A 139 -19.67 3.73 9.82
N LEU A 140 -20.84 3.47 9.22
CA LEU A 140 -21.06 3.70 7.79
C LEU A 140 -21.06 5.17 7.43
N GLU A 141 -21.62 6.05 8.26
CA GLU A 141 -21.68 7.48 7.98
C GLU A 141 -20.29 8.12 8.01
N THR A 142 -19.47 7.71 8.96
CA THR A 142 -18.08 8.12 9.09
C THR A 142 -17.28 7.63 7.87
N LEU A 143 -17.41 6.35 7.52
CA LEU A 143 -16.76 5.79 6.33
C LEU A 143 -17.18 6.51 5.04
N LYS A 144 -18.49 6.73 4.83
CA LYS A 144 -19.02 7.48 3.69
C LYS A 144 -18.43 8.89 3.62
N SER A 145 -18.30 9.57 4.76
CA SER A 145 -17.71 10.91 4.83
C SER A 145 -16.25 10.92 4.37
N PHE A 146 -15.44 10.00 4.88
CA PHE A 146 -14.04 9.90 4.48
C PHE A 146 -13.85 9.45 3.03
N GLU A 147 -14.75 8.61 2.51
CA GLU A 147 -14.67 8.09 1.15
C GLU A 147 -15.40 8.97 0.11
N GLY A 148 -16.03 10.07 0.54
CA GLY A 148 -16.79 10.96 -0.34
C GLY A 148 -18.03 10.29 -0.95
N VAL A 149 -18.61 9.31 -0.26
CA VAL A 149 -19.80 8.57 -0.70
C VAL A 149 -21.07 9.18 -0.10
N THR A 150 -22.13 9.22 -0.89
CA THR A 150 -23.48 9.66 -0.48
C THR A 150 -24.50 8.59 -0.80
N GLY A 151 -25.73 8.72 -0.29
CA GLY A 151 -26.80 7.74 -0.50
C GLY A 151 -26.83 6.63 0.56
N GLU A 152 -27.58 5.58 0.30
CA GLU A 152 -27.84 4.45 1.21
C GLU A 152 -27.57 3.12 0.48
N PRO A 153 -27.43 1.99 1.21
CA PRO A 153 -27.18 0.70 0.57
C PRO A 153 -28.11 0.42 -0.61
N GLY A 154 -27.53 0.15 -1.78
CA GLY A 154 -28.25 -0.10 -3.04
C GLY A 154 -28.47 1.15 -3.89
N ASN A 155 -28.06 2.33 -3.42
CA ASN A 155 -28.08 3.58 -4.15
C ASN A 155 -26.93 4.51 -3.70
N PHE A 156 -25.74 3.96 -3.44
CA PHE A 156 -24.58 4.79 -3.15
C PHE A 156 -24.11 5.54 -4.40
N GLU A 157 -23.59 6.75 -4.18
CA GLU A 157 -22.96 7.57 -5.21
C GLU A 157 -21.66 8.16 -4.68
N TRP A 158 -20.56 7.92 -5.38
CA TRP A 158 -19.28 8.56 -5.09
C TRP A 158 -19.24 9.98 -5.65
N LYS A 159 -18.83 10.93 -4.82
CA LYS A 159 -18.68 12.33 -5.17
C LYS A 159 -17.20 12.69 -5.07
N GLN A 160 -16.51 12.66 -6.21
CA GLN A 160 -15.09 13.01 -6.30
C GLN A 160 -14.78 14.34 -5.59
N GLY A 161 -13.76 14.33 -4.73
CA GLY A 161 -13.31 15.52 -3.99
C GLY A 161 -14.25 15.95 -2.85
N ARG A 162 -15.14 15.07 -2.40
CA ARG A 162 -16.01 15.28 -1.24
C ARG A 162 -15.59 14.49 -0.01
N GLU A 163 -14.42 13.84 -0.03
CA GLU A 163 -13.79 13.27 1.15
C GLU A 163 -13.63 14.35 2.22
N ARG A 164 -14.13 14.10 3.44
CA ARG A 164 -14.02 15.03 4.56
C ARG A 164 -14.06 14.32 5.90
N ILE A 165 -13.45 14.95 6.91
CA ILE A 165 -13.63 14.57 8.31
C ILE A 165 -15.10 14.88 8.67
N PRO A 166 -15.86 13.92 9.21
CA PRO A 166 -17.26 14.13 9.56
C PRO A 166 -17.41 15.04 10.78
N GLU A 167 -18.60 15.62 10.96
CA GLU A 167 -18.93 16.38 12.17
C GLU A 167 -18.89 15.47 13.41
N ASN A 168 -18.49 16.01 14.55
CA ASN A 168 -18.37 15.29 15.84
C ASN A 168 -17.40 14.08 15.81
N TRP A 169 -16.48 14.07 14.85
CA TRP A 169 -15.41 13.09 14.78
C TRP A 169 -14.22 13.47 15.67
N HIS A 170 -13.72 12.51 16.44
CA HIS A 170 -12.57 12.68 17.32
C HIS A 170 -11.43 11.80 16.83
N ARG A 171 -10.24 12.40 16.73
CA ARG A 171 -9.02 11.68 16.39
C ARG A 171 -8.57 10.77 17.52
N ARG A 172 -7.75 9.78 17.15
CA ARG A 172 -6.95 8.96 18.06
C ARG A 172 -6.25 9.81 19.15
N PRO A 173 -6.31 9.40 20.44
CA PRO A 173 -5.73 10.14 21.56
C PRO A 173 -4.22 10.38 21.42
N ILE A 174 -3.74 11.49 21.99
CA ILE A 174 -2.30 11.75 22.12
C ILE A 174 -1.68 10.70 23.04
N GLY A 175 -0.54 10.15 22.65
CA GLY A 175 0.17 9.12 23.42
C GLY A 175 -0.25 7.69 23.11
N ASP A 176 -1.29 7.51 22.30
CA ASP A 176 -1.65 6.23 21.66
C ASP A 176 -1.43 6.35 20.14
N ASP A 177 -0.29 6.88 19.73
CA ASP A 177 0.03 7.12 18.33
C ASP A 177 0.11 5.80 17.54
N TYR A 178 -0.45 5.79 16.34
CA TYR A 178 -0.34 4.62 15.46
C TYR A 178 1.05 4.58 14.82
N THR A 179 1.76 3.47 15.02
CA THR A 179 3.17 3.33 14.60
C THR A 179 3.35 2.30 13.50
N LEU A 180 4.56 2.21 12.94
CA LEU A 180 4.92 1.11 12.04
C LEU A 180 4.85 -0.25 12.74
N VAL A 181 5.10 -0.32 14.05
CA VAL A 181 4.93 -1.56 14.83
C VAL A 181 3.45 -1.94 14.88
N SER A 182 2.56 -0.97 15.10
CA SER A 182 1.10 -1.17 15.04
C SER A 182 0.64 -1.66 13.66
N LEU A 183 1.20 -1.09 12.58
CA LEU A 183 0.96 -1.55 11.21
C LEU A 183 1.39 -3.00 11.00
N ASN A 184 2.59 -3.36 11.45
CA ASN A 184 3.09 -4.74 11.34
C ASN A 184 2.18 -5.71 12.11
N SER A 185 1.71 -5.34 13.31
CA SER A 185 0.76 -6.15 14.08
C SER A 185 -0.58 -6.34 13.35
N ASP A 186 -1.14 -5.28 12.77
CA ASP A 186 -2.39 -5.37 12.01
C ASP A 186 -2.22 -6.21 10.74
N ALA A 187 -1.09 -6.09 10.04
CA ALA A 187 -0.76 -6.90 8.87
C ALA A 187 -0.61 -8.39 9.23
N LEU A 188 0.08 -8.70 10.33
CA LEU A 188 0.22 -10.07 10.84
C LEU A 188 -1.12 -10.66 11.28
N TYR A 189 -1.99 -9.86 11.92
CA TYR A 189 -3.35 -10.29 12.25
C TYR A 189 -4.11 -10.68 10.98
N ALA A 190 -4.12 -9.81 9.97
CA ALA A 190 -4.81 -10.09 8.71
C ALA A 190 -4.29 -11.35 8.02
N ILE A 191 -2.97 -11.55 7.98
CA ILE A 191 -2.34 -12.76 7.46
C ILE A 191 -2.71 -13.99 8.31
N THR A 192 -2.77 -13.88 9.63
CA THR A 192 -3.14 -15.00 10.49
C THR A 192 -4.59 -15.43 10.26
N THR A 193 -5.48 -14.47 10.02
CA THR A 193 -6.89 -14.76 9.72
C THR A 193 -7.15 -15.18 8.27
N GLU A 194 -6.35 -14.68 7.33
CA GLU A 194 -6.47 -14.94 5.88
C GLU A 194 -5.10 -15.37 5.30
N PRO A 195 -4.55 -16.56 5.64
CA PRO A 195 -3.15 -16.91 5.38
C PRO A 195 -2.68 -16.82 3.92
N TYR A 196 -3.59 -17.00 2.96
CA TYR A 196 -3.25 -16.93 1.54
C TYR A 196 -2.80 -15.53 1.10
N ILE A 197 -3.17 -14.46 1.82
CA ILE A 197 -2.77 -13.09 1.47
C ILE A 197 -1.30 -12.81 1.80
N ILE A 198 -0.54 -13.72 2.42
CA ILE A 198 0.91 -13.52 2.61
C ILE A 198 1.70 -13.65 1.30
N ALA A 199 1.08 -14.21 0.25
CA ALA A 199 1.78 -14.57 -0.98
C ALA A 199 2.33 -13.34 -1.73
N ILE A 200 3.61 -13.41 -2.07
CA ILE A 200 4.27 -12.53 -3.04
C ILE A 200 4.21 -13.20 -4.41
N GLY A 201 3.91 -12.44 -5.46
CA GLY A 201 3.80 -12.98 -6.81
C GLY A 201 2.75 -12.24 -7.62
N GLY A 202 2.01 -12.96 -8.46
CA GLY A 202 0.98 -12.36 -9.29
C GLY A 202 0.39 -13.29 -10.33
N ASN A 203 -0.61 -12.81 -11.04
CA ASN A 203 -1.10 -13.46 -12.26
C ASN A 203 -0.06 -13.32 -13.39
N THR A 204 -0.03 -14.29 -14.30
CA THR A 204 0.98 -14.43 -15.37
C THR A 204 0.45 -14.00 -16.74
N GLY A 205 -0.48 -13.03 -16.76
CA GLY A 205 -1.04 -12.43 -17.97
C GLY A 205 -2.54 -12.67 -18.15
N GLU A 206 -3.11 -13.64 -17.45
CA GLU A 206 -4.55 -13.97 -17.50
C GLU A 206 -5.13 -14.10 -16.08
N PRO A 207 -6.43 -13.82 -15.87
CA PRO A 207 -7.05 -14.05 -14.57
C PRO A 207 -6.95 -15.52 -14.13
N ASN A 208 -6.93 -15.75 -12.81
CA ASN A 208 -6.81 -17.08 -12.19
C ASN A 208 -5.50 -17.82 -12.52
N THR A 209 -4.40 -17.11 -12.71
CA THR A 209 -3.07 -17.68 -13.00
C THR A 209 -2.03 -17.37 -11.93
N PHE A 210 -2.50 -17.07 -10.71
CA PHE A 210 -1.65 -16.55 -9.65
C PHE A 210 -0.53 -17.53 -9.33
N THR A 211 0.70 -17.08 -9.49
CA THR A 211 1.91 -17.84 -9.21
C THR A 211 2.68 -17.13 -8.11
N GLY A 212 2.97 -17.87 -7.04
CA GLY A 212 3.76 -17.36 -5.92
C GLY A 212 5.26 -17.39 -6.19
N VAL A 213 5.97 -16.45 -5.59
CA VAL A 213 7.43 -16.37 -5.55
C VAL A 213 7.91 -16.96 -4.24
N ASN A 214 8.93 -17.81 -4.32
CA ASN A 214 9.61 -18.28 -3.14
C ASN A 214 10.44 -17.13 -2.53
N VAL A 215 10.03 -16.67 -1.35
CA VAL A 215 10.72 -15.60 -0.61
C VAL A 215 12.17 -15.97 -0.27
N GLY A 216 12.46 -17.26 -0.04
CA GLY A 216 13.82 -17.75 0.16
C GLY A 216 14.71 -17.49 -1.05
N ASP A 217 14.22 -17.82 -2.24
CA ASP A 217 14.97 -17.60 -3.48
C ASP A 217 15.10 -16.10 -3.78
N LEU A 218 14.04 -15.32 -3.52
CA LEU A 218 14.02 -13.87 -3.69
C LEU A 218 15.07 -13.16 -2.81
N THR A 219 15.38 -13.72 -1.63
CA THR A 219 16.19 -13.05 -0.59
C THR A 219 17.47 -13.81 -0.24
N ASP A 220 17.84 -14.81 -1.04
CA ASP A 220 19.00 -15.69 -0.80
C ASP A 220 18.96 -16.36 0.60
N GLY A 221 17.75 -16.66 1.08
CA GLY A 221 17.48 -17.34 2.34
C GLY A 221 17.41 -16.44 3.58
N VAL A 222 17.65 -15.12 3.47
CA VAL A 222 17.54 -14.18 4.61
C VAL A 222 16.13 -14.20 5.19
N PHE A 223 15.12 -14.21 4.32
CA PHE A 223 13.72 -14.42 4.69
C PHE A 223 13.20 -15.68 4.02
N ASN A 224 12.25 -16.35 4.65
CA ASN A 224 11.56 -17.48 4.02
C ASN A 224 10.15 -17.59 4.57
N PHE A 225 9.28 -18.28 3.84
CA PHE A 225 7.86 -18.39 4.17
C PHE A 225 7.60 -18.94 5.58
N LYS A 226 8.42 -19.87 6.09
CA LYS A 226 8.21 -20.49 7.40
C LYS A 226 8.37 -19.51 8.56
N THR A 227 9.27 -18.54 8.39
CA THR A 227 9.66 -17.58 9.44
C THR A 227 9.19 -16.16 9.13
N LEU A 228 8.50 -15.95 8.00
CA LEU A 228 8.16 -14.61 7.52
C LEU A 228 7.23 -13.86 8.49
N THR A 229 6.36 -14.58 9.19
CA THR A 229 5.45 -14.03 10.21
C THR A 229 6.07 -13.95 11.60
N GLU A 230 7.31 -14.42 11.79
CA GLU A 230 8.00 -14.38 13.07
C GLU A 230 8.66 -13.01 13.29
N GLY A 231 8.43 -12.43 14.48
CA GLY A 231 8.99 -11.15 14.85
C GLY A 231 8.67 -10.04 13.84
N ASN A 232 9.72 -9.41 13.31
CA ASN A 232 9.61 -8.28 12.38
C ASN A 232 9.93 -8.67 10.93
N ASN A 233 10.07 -9.96 10.62
CA ASN A 233 10.52 -10.42 9.30
C ASN A 233 9.64 -9.91 8.16
N LEU A 234 8.32 -9.85 8.36
CA LEU A 234 7.36 -9.31 7.39
C LEU A 234 7.65 -7.85 7.05
N ALA A 235 7.70 -6.98 8.06
CA ALA A 235 8.02 -5.56 7.89
C ALA A 235 9.42 -5.37 7.30
N CYS A 236 10.40 -6.14 7.76
CA CYS A 236 11.77 -6.07 7.27
C CYS A 236 11.90 -6.43 5.79
N LEU A 237 11.20 -7.47 5.33
CA LEU A 237 11.14 -7.80 3.92
C LEU A 237 10.49 -6.65 3.11
N ALA A 238 9.37 -6.13 3.61
CA ALA A 238 8.62 -5.07 2.92
C ALA A 238 9.45 -3.78 2.76
N PHE A 239 10.09 -3.31 3.83
CA PHE A 239 10.85 -2.06 3.82
C PHE A 239 12.23 -2.18 3.18
N GLN A 240 12.91 -3.33 3.29
CA GLN A 240 14.19 -3.52 2.59
C GLN A 240 14.03 -3.70 1.07
N ALA A 241 12.87 -4.18 0.61
CA ALA A 241 12.57 -4.24 -0.82
C ALA A 241 12.54 -2.85 -1.50
N VAL A 242 12.28 -1.77 -0.74
CA VAL A 242 12.32 -0.39 -1.24
C VAL A 242 13.71 -0.04 -1.79
N SER A 243 14.77 -0.42 -1.06
CA SER A 243 16.16 -0.10 -1.42
C SER A 243 16.68 -0.89 -2.61
N LEU A 244 16.00 -1.98 -2.99
CA LEU A 244 16.53 -2.98 -3.92
C LEU A 244 15.84 -2.97 -5.28
N GLY A 245 14.71 -2.26 -5.41
CA GLY A 245 14.09 -1.86 -6.68
C GLY A 245 14.56 -0.48 -7.19
N ALA A 246 15.57 0.13 -6.55
CA ALA A 246 16.24 1.29 -7.11
C ALA A 246 17.04 0.82 -8.34
N PRO A 247 16.82 1.41 -9.54
CA PRO A 247 17.34 0.86 -10.79
C PRO A 247 18.87 0.71 -10.75
N ASP A 248 19.40 -0.28 -11.47
CA ASP A 248 20.86 -0.53 -11.60
C ASP A 248 21.67 0.71 -12.06
N ILE A 249 21.01 1.77 -12.54
CA ILE A 249 21.59 3.12 -12.73
C ILE A 249 22.22 3.66 -11.42
N VAL A 250 21.76 3.20 -10.26
CA VAL A 250 22.33 3.50 -8.94
C VAL A 250 23.65 2.77 -8.69
N ARG A 251 23.88 1.63 -9.35
CA ARG A 251 25.10 0.81 -9.28
C ARG A 251 26.09 1.09 -10.42
N GLY A 252 25.62 1.67 -11.53
CA GLY A 252 26.39 1.91 -12.75
C GLY A 252 26.99 3.31 -12.87
N GLY A 253 27.95 3.64 -12.00
CA GLY A 253 29.17 4.48 -12.20
C GLY A 253 29.21 5.79 -13.02
N LEU A 254 28.20 6.20 -13.79
CA LEU A 254 28.32 7.30 -14.76
C LEU A 254 27.72 8.65 -14.28
N LEU A 255 27.06 8.68 -13.12
CA LEU A 255 26.39 9.87 -12.54
C LEU A 255 26.69 10.07 -11.03
N GLY A 256 27.92 9.76 -10.61
CA GLY A 256 28.28 9.39 -9.23
C GLY A 256 27.92 10.34 -8.07
N SER A 257 27.78 11.66 -8.28
CA SER A 257 27.50 12.60 -7.17
C SER A 257 26.00 12.78 -6.87
N LEU A 258 25.14 12.68 -7.89
CA LEU A 258 23.70 12.88 -7.74
C LEU A 258 23.00 11.57 -7.39
N VAL A 259 23.45 10.48 -8.00
CA VAL A 259 23.07 9.12 -7.60
C VAL A 259 23.45 8.86 -6.15
N GLY A 260 24.64 9.28 -5.72
CA GLY A 260 25.07 9.17 -4.33
C GLY A 260 24.18 9.94 -3.35
N LYS A 261 23.74 11.16 -3.70
CA LYS A 261 22.82 11.94 -2.85
C LYS A 261 21.41 11.36 -2.78
N ALA A 262 20.88 10.89 -3.91
CA ALA A 262 19.55 10.25 -3.94
C ALA A 262 19.56 8.94 -3.16
N LEU A 263 20.61 8.13 -3.31
CA LEU A 263 20.81 6.91 -2.54
C LEU A 263 20.97 7.21 -1.06
N GLN A 264 21.80 8.21 -0.69
CA GLN A 264 21.96 8.61 0.71
C GLN A 264 20.64 9.08 1.31
N THR A 265 19.86 9.90 0.60
CA THR A 265 18.55 10.37 1.07
C THR A 265 17.59 9.20 1.31
N LEU A 266 17.60 8.21 0.41
CA LEU A 266 16.80 6.99 0.57
C LEU A 266 17.27 6.17 1.78
N THR A 267 18.58 5.98 1.93
CA THR A 267 19.18 5.30 3.07
C THR A 267 18.87 6.00 4.39
N ASP A 268 18.98 7.33 4.45
CA ASP A 268 18.69 8.14 5.64
C ASP A 268 17.21 8.05 6.03
N ALA A 269 16.31 7.99 5.04
CA ALA A 269 14.88 7.82 5.29
C ALA A 269 14.53 6.40 5.78
N LEU A 270 15.23 5.37 5.28
CA LEU A 270 14.94 3.97 5.62
C LEU A 270 15.66 3.49 6.87
N SER A 271 16.85 4.00 7.20
CA SER A 271 17.65 3.51 8.33
C SER A 271 16.88 3.54 9.65
N PRO A 272 16.19 4.64 10.04
CA PRO A 272 15.38 4.65 11.27
C PRO A 272 14.26 3.60 11.27
N VAL A 273 13.68 3.30 10.10
CA VAL A 273 12.65 2.27 9.95
C VAL A 273 13.26 0.89 10.17
N LEU A 274 14.39 0.59 9.51
CA LEU A 274 15.07 -0.70 9.65
C LEU A 274 15.59 -0.93 11.08
N ASP A 275 16.08 0.13 11.73
CA ASP A 275 16.53 0.12 13.13
C ASP A 275 15.36 -0.14 14.09
N THR A 276 14.20 0.48 13.85
CA THR A 276 12.97 0.26 14.65
C THR A 276 12.59 -1.22 14.70
N PHE A 277 12.85 -1.95 13.61
CA PHE A 277 12.50 -3.36 13.46
C PHE A 277 13.66 -4.34 13.71
N ASN A 278 14.89 -3.87 13.97
CA ASN A 278 16.10 -4.70 14.06
C ASN A 278 16.25 -5.63 12.86
N CYS A 279 16.10 -5.10 11.65
CA CYS A 279 16.01 -5.92 10.45
C CYS A 279 17.33 -6.64 10.11
N PRO A 280 17.28 -7.95 9.78
CA PRO A 280 18.44 -8.63 9.23
C PRO A 280 18.77 -8.02 7.87
N GLN A 281 20.06 -7.79 7.61
CA GLN A 281 20.52 -7.14 6.39
C GLN A 281 20.26 -8.03 5.18
N LEU A 282 19.51 -7.50 4.21
CA LEU A 282 19.25 -8.15 2.94
C LEU A 282 20.41 -7.86 1.96
N VAL A 283 21.31 -8.84 1.81
CA VAL A 283 22.52 -8.69 0.99
C VAL A 283 22.25 -8.87 -0.50
N LYS A 284 21.23 -9.67 -0.85
CA LYS A 284 20.87 -10.00 -2.23
C LYS A 284 19.35 -10.02 -2.40
N TYR A 285 18.89 -9.56 -3.56
CA TYR A 285 17.49 -9.59 -3.96
C TYR A 285 17.38 -9.97 -5.44
N ASP A 286 16.80 -11.13 -5.73
CA ASP A 286 16.67 -11.62 -7.10
C ASP A 286 15.36 -11.13 -7.74
N ALA A 287 15.36 -9.87 -8.17
CA ALA A 287 14.23 -9.26 -8.88
C ALA A 287 13.88 -9.97 -10.19
N SER A 288 14.74 -10.85 -10.72
CA SER A 288 14.45 -11.60 -11.94
C SER A 288 13.26 -12.55 -11.77
N LEU A 289 13.02 -13.03 -10.54
CA LEU A 289 11.88 -13.88 -10.19
C LEU A 289 10.53 -13.16 -10.36
N LEU A 290 10.54 -11.83 -10.38
CA LEU A 290 9.33 -11.03 -10.54
C LEU A 290 9.02 -10.69 -12.02
N LYS A 291 9.96 -10.95 -12.94
CA LYS A 291 9.78 -10.67 -14.39
C LYS A 291 8.68 -11.49 -15.04
N ALA A 292 8.26 -12.59 -14.39
CA ALA A 292 7.15 -13.41 -14.85
C ALA A 292 5.78 -12.73 -14.69
N PHE A 293 5.69 -11.65 -13.91
CA PHE A 293 4.43 -10.97 -13.63
C PHE A 293 4.34 -9.66 -14.44
N PRO A 294 3.47 -9.59 -15.45
CA PRO A 294 3.34 -8.38 -16.27
C PRO A 294 2.83 -7.17 -15.46
N GLY A 295 2.19 -7.40 -14.32
CA GLY A 295 1.75 -6.37 -13.38
C GLY A 295 2.84 -5.72 -12.53
N ALA A 296 4.02 -6.34 -12.39
CA ALA A 296 5.10 -5.80 -11.56
C ALA A 296 5.62 -4.43 -12.04
N GLY A 297 5.26 -4.04 -13.27
CA GLY A 297 5.60 -2.76 -13.87
C GLY A 297 7.10 -2.60 -14.08
N SER A 298 7.55 -1.35 -14.19
CA SER A 298 8.99 -0.99 -14.19
C SER A 298 9.51 -0.72 -12.78
N GLY A 299 8.95 -1.40 -11.77
CA GLY A 299 9.44 -1.44 -10.38
C GLY A 299 10.45 -2.57 -10.13
N LEU A 300 10.80 -3.31 -11.19
CA LEU A 300 11.88 -4.29 -11.25
C LEU A 300 13.22 -3.65 -11.61
#